data_AF-A0A9P5HI05-F1
#
_entry.id   AF-A0A9P5HI05-F1
#
_cell.length_a   1.000
_cell.length_b   1.000
_cell.length_c   1.000
_cell.angle_alpha   90.00
_cell.angle_beta   90.00
_cell.angle_gamma   90.00
#
_symmetry.space_group_name_H-M   'P 1'
#
loop_
_entity.id
_entity.type
_entity.pdbx_description
1 polymer ?
#
loop_
_entity_poly.entity_id
_entity_poly.type
_entity_poly.pdbx_seq_one_letter_code
_entity_poly.pdbx_strand_id
1 'polypeptide(L)'
;MIRLIFISIAFGDSYTYVQGTHGYPKYSFIGSNLPGDFAFAPEKLLENCIQQGRSSQSAGGPNWVEHLTGCAVEDGNHSPLDFDIQLWDFAVAGANTSDALLPLHHPFVIPLVRQTQQFLSYGDSVLREHTGLNPSKTLIAIWIGINDIVDAHLLKKTSPEFVAENIETMFSQSVLPLVDAGFKNFLMLNLPPLDRSPLNRLKFDGQLNDALIQTWNNELHAQTRKFAAKHETARITVFDSNKLLNEIVENPSLYGIVNTTDFYETRKQSLQAIENPTKLDCVSSVSEYFWFDSAHM
;
A
#
# COMPACT_ATOMS: atom_id res chain seq x y z
N MET A 1 23.31 14.59 12.34
CA MET A 1 22.11 15.44 12.28
C MET A 1 20.92 14.53 12.04
N ILE A 2 20.22 14.13 13.11
CA ILE A 2 19.05 13.23 13.03
C ILE A 2 17.95 14.04 12.33
N ARG A 3 17.61 13.68 11.09
CA ARG A 3 16.47 14.28 10.39
C ARG A 3 15.22 13.64 10.96
N LEU A 4 14.61 14.29 11.94
CA LEU A 4 13.34 13.87 12.52
C LEU A 4 12.25 14.06 11.44
N ILE A 5 11.67 12.94 11.01
CA ILE A 5 10.45 12.89 10.22
C ILE A 5 9.30 12.92 11.21
N PHE A 6 8.37 13.84 11.03
CA PHE A 6 7.22 14.03 11.93
C PHE A 6 5.88 13.68 11.27
N ILE A 7 5.88 13.54 9.94
CA ILE A 7 4.69 13.24 9.15
C ILE A 7 5.07 12.28 8.03
N SER A 8 4.25 11.27 7.82
CA SER A 8 4.27 10.38 6.67
C SER A 8 2.99 10.58 5.86
N ILE A 9 3.13 10.81 4.55
CA ILE A 9 2.03 10.76 3.59
C ILE A 9 2.20 9.48 2.77
N ALA A 10 1.20 8.61 2.81
CA ALA A 10 1.26 7.31 2.15
C ALA A 10 0.35 7.27 0.92
N PHE A 11 0.79 6.60 -0.13
CA PHE A 11 0.06 6.35 -1.36
C PHE A 11 0.27 4.90 -1.80
N GLY A 12 -0.66 4.34 -2.55
CA GLY A 12 -0.55 2.95 -2.96
C GLY A 12 -1.89 2.26 -3.14
N ASP A 13 -1.85 0.94 -3.01
CA ASP A 13 -3.01 0.07 -3.10
C ASP A 13 -3.36 -0.59 -1.75
N SER A 14 -3.98 -1.78 -1.79
CA SER A 14 -4.44 -2.53 -0.63
C SER A 14 -3.29 -2.94 0.30
N TYR A 15 -2.04 -2.93 -0.18
CA TYR A 15 -0.83 -3.17 0.59
C TYR A 15 -0.39 -1.97 1.43
N THR A 16 -1.05 -0.82 1.31
CA THR A 16 -0.72 0.39 2.09
C THR A 16 -1.94 1.04 2.74
N TYR A 17 -3.12 0.88 2.13
CA TYR A 17 -4.39 1.42 2.59
C TYR A 17 -4.67 1.22 4.09
N VAL A 18 -5.14 2.29 4.74
CA VAL A 18 -5.73 2.28 6.09
C VAL A 18 -7.17 2.81 6.09
N GLN A 19 -8.09 2.18 6.82
CA GLN A 19 -9.49 2.63 6.90
C GLN A 19 -9.62 3.95 7.65
N GLY A 20 -10.32 4.91 7.06
CA GLY A 20 -10.69 6.16 7.73
C GLY A 20 -12.20 6.32 7.92
N THR A 21 -12.63 7.10 8.91
CA THR A 21 -14.04 7.42 9.16
C THR A 21 -14.71 8.21 8.02
N HIS A 22 -13.92 8.91 7.20
CA HIS A 22 -14.37 9.67 6.02
C HIS A 22 -13.92 9.07 4.69
N GLY A 23 -13.49 7.81 4.70
CA GLY A 23 -13.10 7.06 3.51
C GLY A 23 -14.21 6.16 2.98
N TYR A 24 -13.97 5.60 1.79
CA TYR A 24 -14.82 4.55 1.25
C TYR A 24 -14.61 3.26 2.06
N PRO A 25 -15.68 2.64 2.59
CA PRO A 25 -15.54 1.49 3.49
C PRO A 25 -14.77 0.33 2.86
N LYS A 26 -13.65 -0.06 3.49
CA LYS A 26 -12.67 -1.08 3.10
C LYS A 26 -11.76 -0.73 1.92
N TYR A 27 -11.72 0.53 1.51
CA TYR A 27 -10.91 0.94 0.36
C TYR A 27 -10.07 2.19 0.55
N SER A 28 -10.49 3.20 1.30
CA SER A 28 -9.68 4.42 1.44
C SER A 28 -9.78 5.04 2.84
N PHE A 29 -8.76 5.83 3.20
CA PHE A 29 -8.79 6.65 4.39
C PHE A 29 -9.74 7.83 4.19
N ILE A 30 -9.68 8.48 3.02
CA ILE A 30 -10.46 9.67 2.71
C ILE A 30 -11.06 9.65 1.30
N GLY A 31 -12.36 9.89 1.22
CA GLY A 31 -13.09 10.08 -0.03
C GLY A 31 -13.05 8.87 -0.99
N SER A 32 -13.48 9.10 -2.22
CA SER A 32 -13.48 8.10 -3.29
C SER A 32 -13.50 8.76 -4.66
N ASN A 33 -13.45 7.96 -5.72
CA ASN A 33 -13.60 8.47 -7.09
C ASN A 33 -15.08 8.70 -7.50
N LEU A 34 -16.03 8.56 -6.58
CA LEU A 34 -17.44 8.86 -6.86
C LEU A 34 -17.69 10.37 -6.99
N PRO A 35 -18.70 10.79 -7.77
CA PRO A 35 -19.05 12.20 -7.91
C PRO A 35 -19.31 12.86 -6.56
N GLY A 36 -18.58 13.95 -6.27
CA GLY A 36 -18.69 14.71 -5.03
C GLY A 36 -17.87 14.18 -3.85
N ASP A 37 -17.12 13.10 -4.02
CA ASP A 37 -16.37 12.45 -2.94
C ASP A 37 -14.84 12.46 -3.14
N PHE A 38 -14.37 12.90 -4.31
CA PHE A 38 -12.94 13.07 -4.59
C PHE A 38 -12.37 14.32 -3.89
N ALA A 39 -13.11 15.43 -3.93
CA ALA A 39 -12.77 16.64 -3.19
C ALA A 39 -13.28 16.51 -1.75
N PHE A 40 -12.53 17.03 -0.78
CA PHE A 40 -12.95 17.07 0.61
C PHE A 40 -12.68 18.44 1.23
N ALA A 41 -13.49 18.80 2.22
CA ALA A 41 -13.28 20.00 3.02
C ALA A 41 -12.18 19.75 4.06
N PRO A 42 -11.46 20.80 4.53
CA PRO A 42 -10.42 20.67 5.54
C PRO A 42 -10.87 19.93 6.80
N GLU A 43 -12.11 20.17 7.25
CA GLU A 43 -12.68 19.57 8.45
C GLU A 43 -12.79 18.04 8.29
N LYS A 44 -13.22 17.56 7.12
CA LYS A 44 -13.27 16.12 6.82
C LYS A 44 -11.91 15.45 6.92
N LEU A 45 -10.82 16.14 6.55
CA LEU A 45 -9.48 15.59 6.68
C LEU A 45 -9.06 15.56 8.16
N LEU A 46 -9.20 16.68 8.87
CA LEU A 46 -8.72 16.84 10.24
C LEU A 46 -9.51 16.01 11.27
N GLU A 47 -10.79 15.77 11.04
CA GLU A 47 -11.65 14.92 11.88
C GLU A 47 -11.54 13.42 11.54
N ASN A 48 -10.86 13.09 10.43
CA ASN A 48 -10.76 11.70 9.97
C ASN A 48 -9.91 10.87 10.93
N CYS A 49 -10.50 9.80 11.46
CA CYS A 49 -9.80 8.86 12.32
C CYS A 49 -9.45 7.60 11.55
N ILE A 50 -8.25 7.08 11.75
CA ILE A 50 -7.88 5.73 11.34
C ILE A 50 -8.69 4.75 12.20
N GLN A 51 -9.44 3.88 11.55
CA GLN A 51 -10.24 2.84 12.19
C GLN A 51 -9.46 1.54 12.16
N GLN A 52 -8.97 1.12 13.33
CA GLN A 52 -8.22 -0.12 13.50
C GLN A 52 -9.10 -1.23 14.08
N GLY A 53 -8.90 -2.43 13.55
CA GLY A 53 -9.64 -3.64 13.88
C GLY A 53 -9.26 -4.81 12.96
N ARG A 54 -9.52 -6.05 13.39
CA ARG A 54 -9.16 -7.27 12.66
C ARG A 54 -9.63 -7.39 11.19
N SER A 55 -10.49 -6.49 10.71
CA SER A 55 -11.02 -6.52 9.33
C SER A 55 -11.09 -5.15 8.66
N SER A 56 -10.46 -4.11 9.24
CA SER A 56 -10.48 -2.76 8.66
C SER A 56 -9.44 -2.60 7.53
N GLN A 57 -8.36 -3.36 7.57
CA GLN A 57 -7.28 -3.34 6.58
C GLN A 57 -7.17 -4.69 5.87
N SER A 58 -6.52 -4.69 4.71
CA SER A 58 -6.32 -5.87 3.87
C SER A 58 -5.42 -6.94 4.52
N ALA A 59 -4.59 -6.55 5.50
CA ALA A 59 -3.66 -7.43 6.22
C ALA A 59 -4.27 -8.12 7.45
N GLY A 60 -5.54 -7.83 7.80
CA GLY A 60 -6.16 -8.39 9.01
C GLY A 60 -5.67 -7.77 10.32
N GLY A 61 -5.00 -6.61 10.24
CA GLY A 61 -4.43 -5.82 11.32
C GLY A 61 -3.74 -4.57 10.75
N PRO A 62 -2.92 -3.87 11.57
CA PRO A 62 -2.19 -2.70 11.11
C PRO A 62 -1.31 -2.97 9.91
N ASN A 63 -1.31 -2.05 8.96
CA ASN A 63 -0.47 -2.09 7.78
C ASN A 63 0.96 -1.61 8.09
N TRP A 64 1.89 -1.83 7.17
CA TRP A 64 3.30 -1.48 7.36
C TRP A 64 3.53 0.01 7.65
N VAL A 65 2.69 0.90 7.11
CA VAL A 65 2.75 2.36 7.38
C VAL A 65 2.31 2.72 8.79
N GLU A 66 1.37 1.99 9.37
CA GLU A 66 0.96 2.13 10.78
C GLU A 66 2.10 1.70 11.69
N HIS A 67 2.74 0.56 11.40
CA HIS A 67 3.94 0.10 12.12
C HIS A 67 5.15 1.04 11.96
N LEU A 68 5.37 1.60 10.77
CA LEU A 68 6.47 2.52 10.50
C LEU A 68 6.37 3.80 11.33
N THR A 69 5.14 4.28 11.55
CA THR A 69 4.86 5.54 12.25
C THR A 69 4.53 5.33 13.72
N GLY A 70 4.12 4.13 14.12
CA GLY A 70 3.48 3.86 15.41
C GLY A 70 2.05 4.38 15.50
N CYS A 71 1.49 4.88 14.39
CA CYS A 71 0.16 5.44 14.33
C CYS A 71 -0.89 4.33 14.23
N ALA A 72 -1.90 4.34 15.11
CA ALA A 72 -3.07 3.46 15.07
C ALA A 72 -2.78 1.93 15.02
N VAL A 73 -1.74 1.46 15.71
CA VAL A 73 -1.38 0.01 15.74
C VAL A 73 -2.27 -0.85 16.65
N GLU A 74 -3.14 -0.23 17.45
CA GLU A 74 -4.06 -0.91 18.37
C GLU A 74 -5.51 -0.73 17.90
N ASP A 75 -6.40 -1.69 18.20
CA ASP A 75 -7.83 -1.59 17.86
C ASP A 75 -8.47 -0.28 18.37
N GLY A 76 -9.30 0.37 17.55
CA GLY A 76 -10.00 1.60 17.92
C GLY A 76 -10.04 2.66 16.82
N ASN A 77 -10.59 3.83 17.16
CA ASN A 77 -10.54 5.00 16.29
C ASN A 77 -9.43 5.94 16.78
N HIS A 78 -8.51 6.28 15.89
CA HIS A 78 -7.31 7.04 16.22
C HIS A 78 -7.18 8.26 15.32
N SER A 79 -7.12 9.47 15.88
CA SER A 79 -6.82 10.66 15.07
C SER A 79 -5.34 10.68 14.72
N PRO A 80 -4.94 10.87 13.44
CA PRO A 80 -3.53 11.06 13.08
C PRO A 80 -2.85 12.21 13.86
N LEU A 81 -3.63 13.18 14.35
CA LEU A 81 -3.13 14.33 15.11
C LEU A 81 -2.62 13.95 16.51
N ASP A 82 -3.00 12.79 17.04
CA ASP A 82 -2.64 12.35 18.40
C ASP A 82 -1.25 11.68 18.46
N PHE A 83 -0.55 11.54 17.32
CA PHE A 83 0.72 10.80 17.23
C PHE A 83 1.92 11.70 16.96
N ASP A 84 3.07 11.33 17.53
CA ASP A 84 4.37 12.01 17.33
C ASP A 84 4.81 11.98 15.85
N ILE A 85 4.51 10.88 15.16
CA ILE A 85 4.67 10.74 13.72
C ILE A 85 3.28 10.52 13.13
N GLN A 86 2.73 11.56 12.52
CA GLN A 86 1.38 11.51 11.95
C GLN A 86 1.38 10.69 10.66
N LEU A 87 0.37 9.84 10.48
CA LEU A 87 0.12 9.11 9.24
C LEU A 87 -1.11 9.68 8.54
N TRP A 88 -0.92 10.20 7.33
CA TRP A 88 -2.00 10.62 6.44
C TRP A 88 -1.97 9.75 5.18
N ASP A 89 -2.85 8.78 5.13
CA ASP A 89 -2.91 7.80 4.05
C ASP A 89 -3.86 8.26 2.94
N PHE A 90 -3.38 8.18 1.70
CA PHE A 90 -4.14 8.42 0.48
C PHE A 90 -4.11 7.18 -0.43
N ALA A 91 -3.58 6.06 0.07
CA ALA A 91 -3.65 4.79 -0.63
C ALA A 91 -5.11 4.32 -0.77
N VAL A 92 -5.40 3.65 -1.88
CA VAL A 92 -6.74 3.14 -2.17
C VAL A 92 -6.66 1.68 -2.60
N ALA A 93 -7.34 0.79 -1.87
CA ALA A 93 -7.36 -0.63 -2.21
C ALA A 93 -7.84 -0.85 -3.65
N GLY A 94 -7.16 -1.75 -4.38
CA GLY A 94 -7.44 -2.01 -5.80
C GLY A 94 -6.94 -0.93 -6.78
N ALA A 95 -6.18 0.06 -6.31
CA ALA A 95 -5.60 1.07 -7.19
C ALA A 95 -4.54 0.49 -8.13
N ASN A 96 -4.61 0.88 -9.40
CA ASN A 96 -3.49 0.83 -10.34
C ASN A 96 -2.72 2.17 -10.31
N THR A 97 -1.59 2.24 -11.03
CA THR A 97 -0.86 3.50 -11.21
C THR A 97 -1.72 4.58 -11.86
N SER A 98 -2.42 4.25 -12.97
CA SER A 98 -3.22 5.21 -13.74
C SER A 98 -4.37 4.52 -14.48
N ASP A 99 -5.53 5.17 -14.47
CA ASP A 99 -6.71 4.78 -15.24
C ASP A 99 -6.58 5.04 -16.75
N ALA A 100 -5.52 5.74 -17.18
CA ALA A 100 -5.18 5.87 -18.58
C ALA A 100 -4.51 4.60 -19.16
N LEU A 101 -3.91 3.77 -18.29
CA LEU A 101 -3.16 2.57 -18.69
C LEU A 101 -4.02 1.30 -18.56
N LEU A 102 -4.76 1.20 -17.45
CA LEU A 102 -5.59 0.06 -17.08
C LEU A 102 -6.95 0.53 -16.56
N PRO A 103 -8.04 -0.21 -16.81
CA PRO A 103 -9.36 0.16 -16.29
C PRO A 103 -9.39 0.04 -14.77
N LEU A 104 -10.15 0.91 -14.11
CA LEU A 104 -10.39 0.82 -12.67
C LEU A 104 -11.09 -0.49 -12.30
N HIS A 105 -10.68 -1.12 -11.20
CA HIS A 105 -11.37 -2.29 -10.63
C HIS A 105 -12.80 -1.97 -10.22
N HIS A 106 -13.01 -0.76 -9.68
CA HIS A 106 -14.33 -0.23 -9.34
C HIS A 106 -14.42 1.27 -9.61
N PRO A 107 -15.62 1.83 -9.90
CA PRO A 107 -15.80 3.25 -10.16
C PRO A 107 -15.36 4.17 -9.01
N PHE A 108 -15.33 3.67 -7.78
CA PHE A 108 -14.94 4.42 -6.58
C PHE A 108 -13.42 4.38 -6.29
N VAL A 109 -12.64 3.55 -6.99
CA VAL A 109 -11.19 3.45 -6.79
C VAL A 109 -10.49 4.67 -7.38
N ILE A 110 -9.54 5.23 -6.62
CA ILE A 110 -8.68 6.33 -7.03
C ILE A 110 -7.30 5.76 -7.41
N PRO A 111 -6.85 5.85 -8.68
CA PRO A 111 -5.52 5.39 -9.09
C PRO A 111 -4.43 6.33 -8.55
N LEU A 112 -3.18 5.87 -8.45
CA LEU A 112 -2.08 6.62 -7.81
C LEU A 112 -1.94 8.06 -8.31
N VAL A 113 -1.98 8.27 -9.64
CA VAL A 113 -1.93 9.62 -10.24
C VAL A 113 -2.95 10.56 -9.61
N ARG A 114 -4.16 10.05 -9.41
CA ARG A 114 -5.26 10.81 -8.81
C ARG A 114 -5.18 10.86 -7.28
N GLN A 115 -4.58 9.89 -6.61
CA GLN A 115 -4.30 9.96 -5.17
C GLN A 115 -3.34 11.13 -4.87
N THR A 116 -2.23 11.23 -5.61
CA THR A 116 -1.28 12.34 -5.46
C THR A 116 -1.89 13.68 -5.83
N GLN A 117 -2.74 13.71 -6.86
CA GLN A 117 -3.51 14.91 -7.22
C GLN A 117 -4.47 15.33 -6.11
N GLN A 118 -5.18 14.37 -5.51
CA GLN A 118 -6.14 14.62 -4.43
C GLN A 118 -5.43 15.25 -3.22
N PHE A 119 -4.31 14.67 -2.82
CA PHE A 119 -3.47 15.21 -1.74
C PHE A 119 -3.00 16.63 -2.06
N LEU A 120 -2.39 16.86 -3.22
CA LEU A 120 -1.87 18.18 -3.58
C LEU A 120 -2.96 19.24 -3.71
N SER A 121 -4.17 18.85 -4.10
CA SER A 121 -5.29 19.77 -4.30
C SER A 121 -6.04 20.11 -3.02
N TYR A 122 -6.20 19.14 -2.11
CA TYR A 122 -7.11 19.26 -0.96
C TYR A 122 -6.45 18.99 0.40
N GLY A 123 -5.33 18.25 0.44
CA GLY A 123 -4.65 17.89 1.68
C GLY A 123 -3.43 18.75 2.01
N ASP A 124 -2.57 19.06 1.04
CA ASP A 124 -1.26 19.67 1.30
C ASP A 124 -1.35 21.02 2.02
N SER A 125 -2.23 21.92 1.56
CA SER A 125 -2.43 23.23 2.21
C SER A 125 -2.97 23.10 3.63
N VAL A 126 -3.95 22.20 3.82
CA VAL A 126 -4.60 21.96 5.12
C VAL A 126 -3.58 21.46 6.15
N LEU A 127 -2.79 20.45 5.78
CA LEU A 127 -1.79 19.88 6.68
C LEU A 127 -0.65 20.87 6.97
N ARG A 128 -0.22 21.67 5.99
CA ARG A 128 0.77 22.74 6.25
C ARG A 128 0.27 23.75 7.27
N GLU A 129 -0.99 24.15 7.16
CA GLU A 129 -1.60 25.14 8.05
C GLU A 129 -1.84 24.58 9.47
N HIS A 130 -2.33 23.34 9.59
CA HIS A 130 -2.84 22.82 10.86
C HIS A 130 -1.86 21.92 11.61
N THR A 131 -0.93 21.25 10.91
CA THR A 131 0.00 20.30 11.53
C THR A 131 1.46 20.74 11.44
N GLY A 132 1.72 21.85 10.75
CA GLY A 132 3.08 22.33 10.51
C GLY A 132 3.84 21.45 9.51
N LEU A 133 3.13 20.75 8.62
CA LEU A 133 3.73 19.93 7.58
C LEU A 133 4.84 20.70 6.85
N ASN A 134 6.04 20.10 6.86
CA ASN A 134 7.20 20.63 6.15
C ASN A 134 7.65 19.60 5.11
N PRO A 135 7.49 19.88 3.80
CA PRO A 135 7.79 18.90 2.75
C PRO A 135 9.22 18.34 2.77
N SER A 136 10.19 19.13 3.28
CA SER A 136 11.58 18.69 3.39
C SER A 136 11.85 17.73 4.56
N LYS A 137 10.91 17.61 5.50
CA LYS A 137 10.92 16.73 6.67
C LYS A 137 9.78 15.70 6.68
N THR A 138 8.93 15.71 5.66
CA THR A 138 7.88 14.70 5.46
C THR A 138 8.45 13.52 4.69
N LEU A 139 8.02 12.31 5.06
CA LEU A 139 8.22 11.10 4.27
C LEU A 139 7.03 10.92 3.31
N ILE A 140 7.33 10.70 2.04
CA ILE A 140 6.35 10.18 1.09
C ILE A 140 6.60 8.68 0.93
N ALA A 141 5.59 7.86 1.23
CA ALA A 141 5.62 6.40 1.07
C ALA A 141 4.76 6.00 -0.13
N ILE A 142 5.29 5.18 -1.03
CA ILE A 142 4.57 4.69 -2.22
C ILE A 142 4.78 3.18 -2.39
N TRP A 143 3.70 2.40 -2.33
CA TRP A 143 3.70 0.99 -2.74
C TRP A 143 2.53 0.73 -3.70
N ILE A 144 2.85 0.60 -4.98
CA ILE A 144 1.88 0.46 -6.07
C ILE A 144 2.43 -0.51 -7.12
N GLY A 145 1.56 -0.98 -8.01
CA GLY A 145 1.93 -1.83 -9.14
C GLY A 145 1.49 -3.28 -8.99
N ILE A 146 1.01 -3.67 -7.80
CA ILE A 146 0.54 -5.02 -7.54
C ILE A 146 -0.65 -5.32 -8.45
N ASN A 147 -1.66 -4.45 -8.43
CA ASN A 147 -2.82 -4.57 -9.30
C ASN A 147 -2.43 -4.41 -10.78
N ASP A 148 -1.49 -3.51 -11.11
CA ASP A 148 -1.04 -3.30 -12.49
C ASP A 148 -0.47 -4.58 -13.12
N ILE A 149 0.40 -5.29 -12.41
CA ILE A 149 0.99 -6.54 -12.93
C ILE A 149 -0.05 -7.67 -13.00
N VAL A 150 -0.96 -7.75 -12.03
CA VAL A 150 -2.05 -8.75 -12.05
C VAL A 150 -2.99 -8.49 -13.23
N ASP A 151 -3.43 -7.25 -13.45
CA ASP A 151 -4.31 -6.89 -14.56
C ASP A 151 -3.60 -6.99 -15.91
N ALA A 152 -2.35 -6.57 -15.99
CA ALA A 152 -1.53 -6.72 -17.19
C ALA A 152 -1.42 -8.19 -17.58
N HIS A 153 -1.22 -9.09 -16.61
CA HIS A 153 -1.22 -10.53 -16.86
C HIS A 153 -2.57 -11.00 -17.41
N LEU A 154 -3.69 -10.64 -16.77
CA LEU A 154 -5.04 -11.01 -17.20
C LEU A 154 -5.40 -10.49 -18.60
N LEU A 155 -4.92 -9.29 -18.93
CA LEU A 155 -5.14 -8.63 -20.22
C LEU A 155 -4.08 -8.98 -21.27
N LYS A 156 -3.09 -9.82 -20.93
CA LYS A 156 -1.94 -10.19 -21.79
C LYS A 156 -1.13 -8.96 -22.26
N LYS A 157 -1.03 -7.94 -21.41
CA LYS A 157 -0.27 -6.70 -21.59
C LYS A 157 1.03 -6.70 -20.78
N THR A 158 1.82 -7.76 -20.87
CA THR A 158 2.99 -7.99 -19.99
C THR A 158 4.32 -7.66 -20.67
N SER A 159 4.33 -6.79 -21.69
CA SER A 159 5.56 -6.42 -22.37
C SER A 159 6.43 -5.51 -21.48
N PRO A 160 7.77 -5.60 -21.58
CA PRO A 160 8.67 -4.68 -20.85
C PRO A 160 8.38 -3.21 -21.11
N GLU A 161 7.94 -2.86 -22.33
CA GLU A 161 7.57 -1.49 -22.71
C GLU A 161 6.36 -0.99 -21.93
N PHE A 162 5.34 -1.85 -21.73
CA PHE A 162 4.17 -1.49 -20.92
C PHE A 162 4.56 -1.28 -19.45
N VAL A 163 5.45 -2.12 -18.91
CA VAL A 163 5.98 -1.95 -17.54
C VAL A 163 6.75 -0.63 -17.42
N ALA A 164 7.59 -0.30 -18.40
CA ALA A 164 8.33 0.95 -18.44
C ALA A 164 7.42 2.18 -18.54
N GLU A 165 6.38 2.13 -19.39
CA GLU A 165 5.37 3.19 -19.52
C GLU A 165 4.60 3.41 -18.20
N ASN A 166 4.28 2.32 -17.50
CA ASN A 166 3.58 2.39 -16.22
C ASN A 166 4.43 3.09 -15.15
N ILE A 167 5.70 2.70 -15.02
CA ILE A 167 6.63 3.31 -14.06
C ILE A 167 6.98 4.75 -14.48
N GLU A 168 7.08 5.05 -15.78
CA GLU A 168 7.29 6.42 -16.27
C GLU A 168 6.08 7.31 -15.94
N THR A 169 4.88 6.77 -16.05
CA THR A 169 3.64 7.46 -15.64
C THR A 169 3.65 7.75 -14.15
N MET A 170 4.04 6.78 -13.30
CA MET A 170 4.21 6.99 -11.86
C MET A 170 5.19 8.13 -11.56
N PHE A 171 6.37 8.14 -12.17
CA PHE A 171 7.35 9.18 -11.91
C PHE A 171 6.92 10.55 -12.44
N SER A 172 6.38 10.61 -13.65
CA SER A 172 6.03 11.88 -14.31
C SER A 172 4.75 12.53 -13.77
N GLN A 173 3.76 11.73 -13.36
CA GLN A 173 2.43 12.23 -12.98
C GLN A 173 2.14 12.15 -11.47
N SER A 174 2.98 11.46 -10.68
CA SER A 174 2.85 11.41 -9.22
C SER A 174 4.09 11.91 -8.50
N VAL A 175 5.26 11.32 -8.75
CA VAL A 175 6.49 11.67 -8.01
C VAL A 175 6.96 13.08 -8.34
N LEU A 176 7.00 13.46 -9.62
CA LEU A 176 7.43 14.78 -10.05
C LEU A 176 6.56 15.92 -9.46
N PRO A 177 5.22 15.88 -9.54
CA PRO A 177 4.38 16.88 -8.88
C PRO A 177 4.63 17.04 -7.37
N LEU A 178 4.91 15.94 -6.65
CA LEU A 178 5.26 16.00 -5.23
C LEU A 178 6.64 16.65 -5.01
N VAL A 179 7.63 16.32 -5.86
CA VAL A 179 8.94 16.98 -5.83
C VAL A 179 8.82 18.48 -6.09
N ASP A 180 8.00 18.87 -7.08
CA ASP A 180 7.74 20.27 -7.42
C ASP A 180 7.01 21.02 -6.29
N ALA A 181 6.16 20.33 -5.52
CA ALA A 181 5.55 20.85 -4.29
C ALA A 181 6.53 20.95 -3.10
N GLY A 182 7.78 20.52 -3.28
CA GLY A 182 8.89 20.67 -2.36
C GLY A 182 9.19 19.44 -1.49
N PHE A 183 8.49 18.31 -1.69
CA PHE A 183 8.75 17.07 -0.97
C PHE A 183 10.10 16.48 -1.38
N LYS A 184 10.88 16.00 -0.41
CA LYS A 184 12.28 15.60 -0.64
C LYS A 184 12.63 14.18 -0.21
N ASN A 185 11.80 13.49 0.55
CA ASN A 185 12.14 12.17 1.08
C ASN A 185 11.06 11.19 0.63
N PHE A 186 11.45 10.25 -0.22
CA PHE A 186 10.56 9.26 -0.81
C PHE A 186 11.07 7.85 -0.48
N LEU A 187 10.14 7.03 -0.03
CA LEU A 187 10.29 5.59 0.15
C LEU A 187 9.35 4.91 -0.83
N MET A 188 9.92 4.18 -1.78
CA MET A 188 9.19 3.37 -2.74
C MET A 188 9.41 1.90 -2.39
N LEU A 189 8.39 1.06 -2.56
CA LEU A 189 8.51 -0.38 -2.38
C LEU A 189 8.40 -1.07 -3.74
N ASN A 190 9.28 -2.02 -4.00
CA ASN A 190 9.16 -2.90 -5.16
C ASN A 190 8.07 -3.97 -4.89
N LEU A 191 7.67 -4.74 -5.91
CA LEU A 191 6.57 -5.69 -5.78
C LEU A 191 6.91 -6.85 -4.84
N PRO A 192 5.97 -7.30 -4.00
CA PRO A 192 6.11 -8.52 -3.21
C PRO A 192 6.24 -9.75 -4.14
N PRO A 193 6.61 -10.94 -3.62
CA PRO A 193 6.70 -12.17 -4.40
C PRO A 193 5.29 -12.71 -4.75
N LEU A 194 4.60 -12.02 -5.66
CA LEU A 194 3.23 -12.35 -6.09
C LEU A 194 3.13 -13.74 -6.74
N ASP A 195 4.23 -14.25 -7.29
CA ASP A 195 4.35 -15.60 -7.85
C ASP A 195 4.13 -16.68 -6.77
N ARG A 196 4.43 -16.37 -5.51
CA ARG A 196 4.23 -17.25 -4.35
C ARG A 196 2.87 -17.08 -3.67
N SER A 197 2.04 -16.16 -4.14
CA SER A 197 0.73 -15.89 -3.52
C SER A 197 -0.25 -17.07 -3.70
N PRO A 198 -1.12 -17.33 -2.70
CA PRO A 198 -2.21 -18.28 -2.89
C PRO A 198 -3.14 -17.90 -4.04
N LEU A 199 -3.32 -16.61 -4.33
CA LEU A 199 -4.07 -16.10 -5.48
C LEU A 199 -3.50 -16.67 -6.78
N ASN A 200 -2.18 -16.58 -6.98
CA ASN A 200 -1.54 -17.11 -8.18
C ASN A 200 -1.81 -18.61 -8.35
N ARG A 201 -1.66 -19.39 -7.28
CA ARG A 201 -1.96 -20.84 -7.30
C ARG A 201 -3.43 -21.14 -7.58
N LEU A 202 -4.35 -20.42 -6.93
CA LEU A 202 -5.79 -20.76 -6.90
C LEU A 202 -6.58 -20.16 -8.06
N LYS A 203 -6.13 -19.05 -8.63
CA LYS A 203 -6.85 -18.31 -9.69
C LYS A 203 -6.13 -18.30 -11.02
N PHE A 204 -4.79 -18.31 -11.00
CA PHE A 204 -3.98 -18.17 -12.21
C PHE A 204 -3.21 -19.45 -12.54
N ASP A 205 -3.48 -20.57 -11.87
CA ASP A 205 -2.78 -21.85 -12.05
C ASP A 205 -1.23 -21.72 -12.02
N GLY A 206 -0.72 -20.77 -11.23
CA GLY A 206 0.71 -20.48 -11.12
C GLY A 206 1.31 -19.70 -12.30
N GLN A 207 0.50 -19.13 -13.18
CA GLN A 207 0.98 -18.47 -14.41
C GLN A 207 1.51 -17.05 -14.21
N LEU A 208 1.22 -16.40 -13.07
CA LEU A 208 1.90 -15.16 -12.70
C LEU A 208 3.32 -15.51 -12.28
N ASN A 209 4.27 -15.33 -13.19
CA ASN A 209 5.65 -15.76 -12.98
C ASN A 209 6.53 -14.65 -12.42
N ASP A 210 7.60 -15.08 -11.74
CA ASP A 210 8.62 -14.21 -11.17
C ASP A 210 9.28 -13.30 -12.22
N ALA A 211 9.44 -13.73 -13.48
CA ALA A 211 10.10 -12.90 -14.50
C ALA A 211 9.38 -11.57 -14.77
N LEU A 212 8.04 -11.54 -14.74
CA LEU A 212 7.27 -10.30 -14.87
C LEU A 212 7.44 -9.40 -13.63
N ILE A 213 7.46 -10.00 -12.45
CA ILE A 213 7.68 -9.30 -11.17
C ILE A 213 9.09 -8.67 -11.16
N GLN A 214 10.11 -9.43 -11.57
CA GLN A 214 11.47 -8.93 -11.70
C GLN A 214 11.60 -7.85 -12.78
N THR A 215 10.81 -7.93 -13.86
CA THR A 215 10.77 -6.88 -14.89
C THR A 215 10.32 -5.55 -14.28
N TRP A 216 9.23 -5.56 -13.50
CA TRP A 216 8.77 -4.38 -12.77
C TRP A 216 9.82 -3.88 -11.77
N ASN A 217 10.35 -4.76 -10.93
CA ASN A 217 11.28 -4.38 -9.87
C ASN A 217 12.56 -3.76 -10.44
N ASN A 218 13.11 -4.35 -11.52
CA ASN A 218 14.30 -3.83 -12.19
C ASN A 218 14.04 -2.47 -12.86
N GLU A 219 12.88 -2.31 -13.50
CA GLU A 219 12.50 -1.06 -14.15
C GLU A 219 12.27 0.05 -13.12
N LEU A 220 11.66 -0.26 -11.96
CA LEU A 220 11.47 0.68 -10.86
C LEU A 220 12.83 1.18 -10.35
N HIS A 221 13.79 0.28 -10.15
CA HIS A 221 15.15 0.66 -9.76
C HIS A 221 15.85 1.51 -10.84
N ALA A 222 15.70 1.17 -12.11
CA ALA A 222 16.31 1.89 -13.22
C ALA A 222 15.76 3.32 -13.32
N GLN A 223 14.44 3.48 -13.31
CA GLN A 223 13.79 4.78 -13.39
C GLN A 223 14.01 5.61 -12.13
N THR A 224 14.06 5.00 -10.94
CA THR A 224 14.44 5.70 -9.71
C THR A 224 15.82 6.34 -9.83
N ARG A 225 16.83 5.58 -10.31
CA ARG A 225 18.19 6.11 -10.53
C ARG A 225 18.19 7.25 -11.54
N LYS A 226 17.47 7.08 -12.66
CA LYS A 226 17.35 8.10 -13.72
C LYS A 226 16.68 9.38 -13.20
N PHE A 227 15.64 9.24 -12.39
CA PHE A 227 14.91 10.35 -11.80
C PHE A 227 15.77 11.08 -10.76
N ALA A 228 16.37 10.37 -9.81
CA ALA A 228 17.23 10.95 -8.78
C ALA A 228 18.42 11.71 -9.37
N ALA A 229 18.99 11.25 -10.49
CA ALA A 229 20.06 11.95 -11.21
C ALA A 229 19.61 13.28 -11.84
N LYS A 230 18.31 13.45 -12.13
CA LYS A 230 17.74 14.70 -12.68
C LYS A 230 17.21 15.64 -11.60
N HIS A 231 16.86 15.10 -10.43
CA HIS A 231 16.22 15.81 -9.33
C HIS A 231 17.05 15.67 -8.05
N GLU A 232 18.24 16.28 -8.03
CA GLU A 232 19.24 16.12 -6.96
C GLU A 232 18.75 16.52 -5.55
N THR A 233 17.68 17.31 -5.47
CA THR A 233 17.05 17.72 -4.20
C THR A 233 16.15 16.64 -3.60
N ALA A 234 15.73 15.66 -4.39
CA ALA A 234 14.88 14.54 -3.99
C ALA A 234 15.73 13.33 -3.62
N ARG A 235 15.49 12.77 -2.43
CA ARG A 235 16.04 11.50 -1.98
C ARG A 235 14.98 10.44 -2.14
N ILE A 236 15.21 9.52 -3.08
CA ILE A 236 14.30 8.42 -3.37
C ILE A 236 15.01 7.11 -3.07
N THR A 237 14.46 6.34 -2.15
CA THR A 237 14.97 5.01 -1.78
C THR A 237 13.94 3.97 -2.19
N VAL A 238 14.40 2.90 -2.84
CA VAL A 238 13.58 1.72 -3.09
C VAL A 238 13.90 0.70 -2.00
N PHE A 239 12.89 0.32 -1.22
CA PHE A 239 12.94 -0.80 -0.30
C PHE A 239 12.59 -2.09 -1.05
N ASP A 240 13.46 -3.08 -0.90
CA ASP A 240 13.35 -4.37 -1.58
C ASP A 240 12.43 -5.31 -0.78
N SER A 241 11.13 -5.05 -0.88
CA SER A 241 10.09 -5.87 -0.26
C SER A 241 10.13 -7.29 -0.83
N ASN A 242 10.40 -7.44 -2.12
CA ASN A 242 10.50 -8.73 -2.80
C ASN A 242 11.52 -9.64 -2.11
N LYS A 243 12.73 -9.12 -1.89
CA LYS A 243 13.81 -9.86 -1.26
C LYS A 243 13.49 -10.21 0.18
N LEU A 244 13.04 -9.24 0.99
CA LEU A 244 12.72 -9.47 2.40
C LEU A 244 11.63 -10.55 2.54
N LEU A 245 10.56 -10.44 1.77
CA LEU A 245 9.44 -11.35 1.85
C LEU A 245 9.82 -12.77 1.36
N ASN A 246 10.67 -12.87 0.34
CA ASN A 246 11.24 -14.17 -0.05
C ASN A 246 12.12 -14.78 1.06
N GLU A 247 12.95 -13.99 1.74
CA GLU A 247 13.77 -14.46 2.86
C GLU A 247 12.92 -15.04 4.00
N ILE A 248 11.79 -14.38 4.32
CA ILE A 248 10.82 -14.85 5.31
C ILE A 248 10.19 -16.17 4.86
N VAL A 249 9.74 -16.27 3.61
CA VAL A 249 9.13 -17.50 3.07
C VAL A 249 10.12 -18.66 3.03
N GLU A 250 11.41 -18.38 2.80
CA GLU A 250 12.48 -19.39 2.76
C GLU A 250 12.94 -19.82 4.15
N ASN A 251 12.78 -18.96 5.16
CA ASN A 251 13.20 -19.22 6.54
C ASN A 251 12.08 -18.97 7.56
N PRO A 252 10.87 -19.54 7.38
CA PRO A 252 9.67 -19.11 8.10
C PRO A 252 9.78 -19.33 9.62
N SER A 253 10.48 -20.39 10.04
CA SER A 253 10.72 -20.69 11.46
C SER A 253 11.50 -19.59 12.22
N LEU A 254 12.35 -18.81 11.54
CA LEU A 254 13.05 -17.68 12.16
C LEU A 254 12.10 -16.54 12.55
N TYR A 255 10.94 -16.49 11.92
CA TYR A 255 9.91 -15.46 12.09
C TYR A 255 8.67 -15.99 12.83
N GLY A 256 8.71 -17.21 13.36
CA GLY A 256 7.55 -17.83 14.00
C GLY A 256 6.41 -18.20 13.05
N ILE A 257 6.68 -18.22 11.74
CA ILE A 257 5.72 -18.58 10.70
C ILE A 257 5.77 -20.10 10.47
N VAL A 258 4.60 -20.70 10.37
CA VAL A 258 4.41 -22.14 10.13
C VAL A 258 3.91 -22.40 8.72
N ASN A 259 3.00 -21.55 8.20
CA ASN A 259 2.40 -21.74 6.90
C ASN A 259 2.72 -20.58 5.94
N THR A 260 3.37 -20.90 4.83
CA THR A 260 3.73 -19.95 3.77
C THR A 260 2.99 -20.17 2.45
N THR A 261 2.08 -21.16 2.39
CA THR A 261 1.44 -21.61 1.14
C THR A 261 -0.08 -21.42 1.13
N ASP A 262 -0.74 -21.66 2.26
CA ASP A 262 -2.15 -21.33 2.47
C ASP A 262 -2.27 -20.02 3.26
N PHE A 263 -3.50 -19.51 3.38
CA PHE A 263 -3.79 -18.26 4.06
C PHE A 263 -4.74 -18.43 5.25
N TYR A 264 -4.72 -17.46 6.16
CA TYR A 264 -5.53 -17.41 7.37
C TYR A 264 -7.02 -17.10 7.06
N GLU A 265 -7.73 -18.08 6.50
CA GLU A 265 -9.17 -17.92 6.23
C GLU A 265 -10.01 -18.05 7.52
N THR A 266 -10.40 -16.91 8.10
CA THR A 266 -11.22 -16.83 9.32
C THR A 266 -12.50 -17.66 9.25
N ARG A 267 -13.15 -17.75 8.09
CA ARG A 267 -14.32 -18.61 7.88
C ARG A 267 -13.97 -20.09 8.00
N LYS A 268 -12.88 -20.56 7.39
CA LYS A 268 -12.43 -21.96 7.51
C LYS A 268 -12.07 -22.28 8.96
N GLN A 269 -11.37 -21.38 9.65
CA GLN A 269 -11.02 -21.56 11.06
C GLN A 269 -12.26 -21.64 11.95
N SER A 270 -13.25 -20.78 11.70
CA SER A 270 -14.52 -20.79 12.46
C SER A 270 -15.31 -22.08 12.23
N LEU A 271 -15.37 -22.58 10.99
CA LEU A 271 -16.01 -23.86 10.67
C LEU A 271 -15.29 -25.04 11.31
N GLN A 272 -13.95 -25.07 11.26
CA GLN A 272 -13.15 -26.11 11.91
C GLN A 272 -13.37 -26.15 13.43
N ALA A 273 -13.46 -24.97 14.07
CA ALA A 273 -13.76 -24.86 15.49
C ALA A 273 -15.18 -25.34 15.85
N ILE A 274 -16.17 -25.10 14.99
CA ILE A 274 -17.55 -25.61 15.17
C ILE A 274 -17.60 -27.14 14.99
N GLU A 275 -16.91 -27.67 13.98
CA GLU A 275 -16.90 -29.11 13.68
C GLU A 275 -16.11 -29.93 14.71
N ASN A 276 -15.04 -29.37 15.29
CA ASN A 276 -14.21 -30.05 16.27
C ASN A 276 -13.85 -29.14 17.47
N PRO A 277 -14.81 -28.87 18.38
CA PRO A 277 -14.62 -27.95 19.51
C PRO A 277 -13.55 -28.38 20.53
N THR A 278 -13.17 -29.67 20.57
CA THR A 278 -12.06 -30.17 21.39
C THR A 278 -10.67 -29.86 20.83
N LYS A 279 -10.58 -29.31 19.62
CA LYS A 279 -9.37 -28.81 18.97
C LYS A 279 -9.30 -27.28 18.98
N LEU A 280 -10.02 -26.61 19.88
CA LEU A 280 -9.99 -25.14 19.97
C LEU A 280 -8.55 -24.61 20.23
N ASP A 281 -7.73 -25.36 20.97
CA ASP A 281 -6.30 -25.08 21.19
C ASP A 281 -5.42 -25.39 19.95
N CYS A 282 -5.99 -25.93 18.87
CA CYS A 282 -5.32 -26.21 17.59
C CYS A 282 -5.73 -25.24 16.48
N VAL A 283 -6.51 -24.20 16.78
CA VAL A 283 -6.78 -23.12 15.83
C VAL A 283 -5.51 -22.28 15.75
N SER A 284 -4.76 -22.45 14.66
CA SER A 284 -3.52 -21.71 14.42
C SER A 284 -3.74 -20.20 14.56
N SER A 285 -2.78 -19.53 15.20
CA SER A 285 -2.80 -18.06 15.30
C SER A 285 -2.62 -17.45 13.90
N VAL A 286 -3.22 -16.28 13.65
CA VAL A 286 -2.96 -15.51 12.41
C VAL A 286 -1.45 -15.27 12.21
N SER A 287 -0.71 -15.10 13.31
CA SER A 287 0.75 -14.91 13.29
C SER A 287 1.55 -16.13 12.82
N GLU A 288 0.93 -17.31 12.71
CA GLU A 288 1.58 -18.51 12.18
C GLU A 288 1.47 -18.61 10.64
N TYR A 289 0.70 -17.71 10.00
CA TYR A 289 0.54 -17.64 8.56
C TYR A 289 1.31 -16.45 7.99
N PHE A 290 1.99 -16.69 6.87
CA PHE A 290 2.57 -15.60 6.07
C PHE A 290 1.51 -14.84 5.28
N TRP A 291 0.50 -15.55 4.77
CA TRP A 291 -0.59 -14.96 4.00
C TRP A 291 -1.83 -14.81 4.89
N PHE A 292 -2.34 -13.59 5.03
CA PHE A 292 -3.60 -13.32 5.70
C PHE A 292 -4.79 -13.78 4.84
N ASP A 293 -4.82 -13.36 3.57
CA ASP A 293 -5.79 -13.83 2.59
C ASP A 293 -5.08 -14.36 1.33
N SER A 294 -5.80 -14.56 0.22
CA SER A 294 -5.15 -15.08 -0.99
C SER A 294 -4.08 -14.16 -1.58
N ALA A 295 -4.06 -12.88 -1.24
CA ALA A 295 -3.21 -11.86 -1.86
C ALA A 295 -2.46 -10.97 -0.85
N HIS A 296 -2.81 -10.94 0.43
CA HIS A 296 -2.23 -10.05 1.44
C HIS A 296 -1.53 -10.83 2.56
N MET A 297 -0.59 -10.16 3.22
CA MET A 297 0.21 -10.66 4.35
C MET A 297 -0.15 -9.87 5.61
#